data_AF-A0AAE9Z8P0-F1
#
_entry.id   AF-A0AAE9Z8P0-F1
#
_cell.length_a   1.000
_cell.length_b   1.000
_cell.length_c   1.000
_cell.angle_alpha   90.00
_cell.angle_beta   90.00
_cell.angle_gamma   90.00
#
_symmetry.space_group_name_H-M   'P 1'
#
loop_
_entity.id
_entity.type
_entity.pdbx_description
1 polymer ?
#
loop_
_entity_poly.entity_id
_entity_poly.type
_entity_poly.pdbx_seq_one_letter_code
_entity_poly.pdbx_strand_id
1 'polypeptide(L)'
;MPAIQGSINGVLVEFSPNVNKDVDQRILDALKRVIKTDIASDHTLMKIYISSANDQHELPSRHVQGKGKAVDISRINGMKMSVNYPGDATVKAIVDALQTEFENYPHKRENFGPFFKKKLGEPYSVSGHSDHIHFSVN
;
A
#
# COMPACT_ATOMS: atom_id res chain seq x y z
N MET A 1 -8.19 7.33 -16.39
CA MET A 1 -7.15 6.40 -15.90
C MET A 1 -7.88 5.22 -15.29
N PRO A 2 -7.26 4.05 -15.16
CA PRO A 2 -7.97 2.94 -14.55
C PRO A 2 -8.16 3.23 -13.05
N ALA A 3 -9.30 2.81 -12.50
CA ALA A 3 -9.66 3.08 -11.12
C ALA A 3 -9.38 1.86 -10.22
N ILE A 4 -8.92 2.11 -8.99
CA ILE A 4 -8.84 1.08 -7.95
C ILE A 4 -10.24 0.54 -7.66
N GLN A 5 -10.40 -0.77 -7.80
CA GLN A 5 -11.68 -1.46 -7.60
C GLN A 5 -11.99 -1.63 -6.12
N GLY A 6 -13.29 -1.76 -5.78
CA GLY A 6 -13.74 -2.04 -4.41
C GLY A 6 -13.39 -3.45 -3.91
N SER A 7 -12.87 -4.32 -4.78
CA SER A 7 -12.29 -5.59 -4.38
C SER A 7 -11.13 -5.96 -5.30
N ILE A 8 -10.11 -6.62 -4.73
CA ILE A 8 -8.95 -7.14 -5.45
C ILE A 8 -8.68 -8.55 -4.92
N ASN A 9 -8.73 -9.55 -5.79
CA ASN A 9 -8.46 -10.96 -5.46
C ASN A 9 -9.22 -11.48 -4.22
N GLY A 10 -10.50 -11.13 -4.08
CA GLY A 10 -11.34 -11.53 -2.94
C GLY A 10 -11.15 -10.70 -1.66
N VAL A 11 -10.19 -9.77 -1.64
CA VAL A 11 -10.01 -8.80 -0.55
C VAL A 11 -10.90 -7.59 -0.80
N LEU A 12 -11.62 -7.13 0.23
CA LEU A 12 -12.40 -5.90 0.20
C LEU A 12 -11.47 -4.67 0.28
N VAL A 13 -11.73 -3.66 -0.56
CA VAL A 13 -10.97 -2.40 -0.57
C VAL A 13 -11.89 -1.26 -0.17
N GLU A 14 -11.63 -0.70 1.01
CA GLU A 14 -12.26 0.53 1.48
C GLU A 14 -11.36 1.73 1.25
N PHE A 15 -11.97 2.92 1.22
CA PHE A 15 -11.29 4.16 0.91
C PHE A 15 -11.65 5.23 1.92
N SER A 16 -10.71 6.14 2.17
CA SER A 16 -11.03 7.41 2.82
C SER A 16 -12.04 8.22 2.00
N PRO A 17 -12.84 9.08 2.66
CA PRO A 17 -13.62 10.08 1.95
C PRO A 17 -12.73 10.85 0.97
N ASN A 18 -13.24 11.09 -0.24
CA ASN A 18 -12.58 11.88 -1.28
C ASN A 18 -11.28 11.31 -1.86
N VAL A 19 -10.91 10.05 -1.59
CA VAL A 19 -9.78 9.42 -2.28
C VAL A 19 -10.06 9.38 -3.79
N ASN A 20 -9.13 9.91 -4.57
CA ASN A 20 -9.18 9.79 -6.02
C ASN A 20 -8.67 8.41 -6.44
N LYS A 21 -9.59 7.57 -6.91
CA LYS A 21 -9.30 6.17 -7.21
C LYS A 21 -8.62 5.97 -8.56
N ASP A 22 -8.59 6.99 -9.40
CA ASP A 22 -7.93 6.96 -10.70
C ASP A 22 -6.42 6.98 -10.49
N VAL A 23 -5.73 5.93 -10.91
CA VAL A 23 -4.27 5.78 -10.68
C VAL A 23 -3.57 5.31 -11.95
N ASP A 24 -2.24 5.37 -11.95
CA ASP A 24 -1.43 4.75 -12.99
C ASP A 24 -1.70 3.22 -13.04
N GLN A 25 -1.76 2.65 -14.24
CA GLN A 25 -2.03 1.21 -14.43
C GLN A 25 -1.04 0.33 -13.63
N ARG A 26 0.21 0.77 -13.47
CA ARG A 26 1.22 0.04 -12.70
C ARG A 26 0.90 -0.03 -11.21
N ILE A 27 0.19 0.94 -10.65
CA ILE A 27 -0.33 0.84 -9.28
C ILE A 27 -1.38 -0.26 -9.21
N LEU A 28 -2.30 -0.34 -10.18
CA LEU A 28 -3.29 -1.42 -10.19
C LEU A 28 -2.66 -2.79 -10.36
N ASP A 29 -1.67 -2.91 -11.23
CA ASP A 29 -0.96 -4.18 -11.45
C ASP A 29 -0.18 -4.60 -10.20
N ALA A 30 0.45 -3.65 -9.51
CA ALA A 30 1.07 -3.89 -8.22
C ALA A 30 0.04 -4.34 -7.17
N LEU A 31 -1.07 -3.62 -7.03
CA LEU A 31 -2.12 -3.97 -6.07
C LEU A 31 -2.71 -5.36 -6.35
N LYS A 32 -2.98 -5.70 -7.62
CA LYS A 32 -3.41 -7.05 -8.03
C LYS A 32 -2.38 -8.13 -7.73
N ARG A 33 -1.09 -7.78 -7.66
CA ARG A 33 -0.03 -8.73 -7.32
C ARG A 33 0.07 -8.96 -5.82
N VAL A 34 0.03 -7.89 -5.02
CA VAL A 34 0.31 -7.94 -3.57
C VAL A 34 -0.93 -8.21 -2.73
N ILE A 35 -2.11 -7.71 -3.14
CA ILE A 35 -3.35 -7.88 -2.38
C ILE A 35 -3.94 -9.26 -2.69
N LYS A 36 -3.81 -10.20 -1.75
CA LYS A 36 -4.36 -11.56 -1.83
C LYS A 36 -4.83 -11.99 -0.44
N THR A 37 -5.86 -12.82 -0.38
CA THR A 37 -6.42 -13.29 0.90
C THR A 37 -5.43 -14.13 1.71
N ASP A 38 -4.48 -14.78 1.05
CA ASP A 38 -3.48 -15.70 1.59
C ASP A 38 -2.05 -15.15 1.47
N ILE A 39 -1.88 -13.82 1.41
CA ILE A 39 -0.57 -13.19 1.24
C ILE A 39 0.43 -13.52 2.36
N ALA A 40 -0.07 -13.80 3.57
CA ALA A 40 0.72 -14.22 4.72
C ALA A 40 0.25 -15.60 5.20
N SER A 41 1.18 -16.53 5.40
CA SER A 41 0.88 -17.86 5.92
C SER A 41 0.11 -17.79 7.24
N ASP A 42 -0.92 -18.61 7.40
CA ASP A 42 -1.78 -18.69 8.58
C ASP A 42 -2.54 -17.39 8.95
N HIS A 43 -2.51 -16.37 8.09
CA HIS A 43 -3.18 -15.09 8.31
C HIS A 43 -3.99 -14.66 7.10
N THR A 44 -5.31 -14.54 7.25
CA THR A 44 -6.19 -14.13 6.16
C THR A 44 -6.30 -12.60 6.04
N LEU A 45 -6.00 -12.06 4.87
CA LEU A 45 -6.30 -10.68 4.50
C LEU A 45 -7.72 -10.60 3.92
N MET A 46 -8.66 -10.05 4.69
CA MET A 46 -10.06 -9.87 4.26
C MET A 46 -10.32 -8.47 3.72
N LYS A 47 -9.66 -7.46 4.29
CA LYS A 47 -9.93 -6.06 3.97
C LYS A 47 -8.69 -5.18 4.07
N ILE A 48 -8.55 -4.23 3.16
CA ILE A 48 -7.62 -3.10 3.29
C ILE A 48 -8.37 -1.77 3.29
N TYR A 49 -7.74 -0.74 3.86
CA TYR A 49 -8.22 0.64 3.75
C TYR A 49 -7.16 1.53 3.11
N ILE A 50 -7.50 2.10 1.97
CA ILE A 50 -6.66 3.07 1.25
C ILE A 50 -6.97 4.47 1.78
N SER A 51 -6.01 5.06 2.48
CA SER A 51 -6.13 6.42 3.04
C SER A 51 -5.85 7.51 2.01
N SER A 52 -5.00 7.22 1.03
CA SER A 52 -4.63 8.17 -0.02
C SER A 52 -4.29 7.44 -1.32
N ALA A 53 -4.71 8.03 -2.43
CA ALA A 53 -4.29 7.73 -3.78
C ALA A 53 -4.59 8.96 -4.65
N ASN A 54 -3.69 9.27 -5.60
CA ASN A 54 -3.83 10.36 -6.58
C ASN A 54 -4.42 11.67 -6.01
N ASP A 55 -3.89 12.13 -4.88
CA ASP A 55 -4.46 13.23 -4.10
C ASP A 55 -3.63 14.52 -4.22
N GLN A 56 -3.96 15.52 -3.39
CA GLN A 56 -3.45 16.90 -3.46
C GLN A 56 -2.14 17.12 -2.67
N HIS A 57 -1.29 16.11 -2.49
CA HIS A 57 0.04 16.36 -1.91
C HIS A 57 0.82 17.43 -2.70
N GLU A 58 1.83 18.05 -2.10
CA GLU A 58 2.67 19.00 -2.84
C GLU A 58 3.70 18.26 -3.71
N LEU A 59 4.04 18.83 -4.87
CA LEU A 59 5.18 18.37 -5.63
C LEU A 59 6.44 18.47 -4.76
N PRO A 60 7.34 17.47 -4.76
CA PRO A 60 7.53 16.42 -5.76
C PRO A 60 6.89 15.05 -5.44
N SER A 61 5.81 14.99 -4.65
CA SER A 61 5.16 13.72 -4.26
C SER A 61 4.64 12.90 -5.47
N ARG A 62 4.82 11.58 -5.42
CA ARG A 62 4.31 10.64 -6.44
C ARG A 62 2.80 10.45 -6.39
N HIS A 63 2.16 10.85 -5.31
CA HIS A 63 0.71 10.92 -5.28
C HIS A 63 0.18 11.90 -6.35
N VAL A 64 0.92 12.97 -6.62
CA VAL A 64 0.53 14.03 -7.58
C VAL A 64 1.24 13.89 -8.91
N GLN A 65 2.50 13.46 -8.88
CA GLN A 65 3.29 13.26 -10.09
C GLN A 65 2.79 12.07 -10.92
N GLY A 66 2.59 12.31 -12.21
CA GLY A 66 2.24 11.24 -13.15
C GLY A 66 0.83 10.68 -12.96
N LYS A 67 -0.06 11.45 -12.30
CA LYS A 67 -1.49 11.15 -12.15
C LYS A 67 -1.77 9.88 -11.33
N GLY A 68 -1.34 9.86 -10.07
CA GLY A 68 -1.63 8.75 -9.15
C GLY A 68 -0.65 7.59 -9.24
N LYS A 69 0.64 7.85 -9.05
CA LYS A 69 1.70 6.83 -9.05
C LYS A 69 2.05 6.33 -7.65
N ALA A 70 1.21 6.62 -6.66
CA ALA A 70 1.36 6.14 -5.30
C ALA A 70 0.02 5.84 -4.65
N VAL A 71 0.05 5.02 -3.60
CA VAL A 71 -1.08 4.64 -2.77
C VAL A 71 -0.62 4.43 -1.33
N ASP A 72 -1.43 4.89 -0.38
CA ASP A 72 -1.22 4.68 1.05
C ASP A 72 -2.29 3.76 1.63
N ILE A 73 -1.87 2.67 2.26
CA ILE A 73 -2.74 1.69 2.94
C ILE A 73 -2.51 1.83 4.44
N SER A 74 -3.54 2.19 5.20
CA SER A 74 -3.41 2.49 6.64
C SER A 74 -4.09 1.49 7.57
N ARG A 75 -4.88 0.54 7.02
CA ARG A 75 -5.54 -0.50 7.81
C ARG A 75 -5.49 -1.86 7.15
N ILE A 76 -5.33 -2.88 7.97
CA ILE A 76 -5.47 -4.29 7.63
C ILE A 76 -6.63 -4.86 8.43
N ASN A 77 -7.60 -5.50 7.76
CA ASN A 77 -8.80 -6.08 8.38
C ASN A 77 -9.56 -5.10 9.28
N GLY A 78 -9.57 -3.82 8.92
CA GLY A 78 -10.19 -2.73 9.71
C GLY A 78 -9.33 -2.19 10.87
N MET A 79 -8.23 -2.85 11.20
CA MET A 79 -7.31 -2.44 12.27
C MET A 79 -6.30 -1.41 11.77
N LYS A 80 -6.16 -0.28 12.47
CA LYS A 80 -5.20 0.78 12.13
C LYS A 80 -3.76 0.29 12.37
N MET A 81 -2.89 0.46 11.37
CA MET A 81 -1.49 0.05 11.49
C MET A 81 -0.74 0.84 12.57
N SER A 82 -1.04 2.14 12.75
CA SER A 82 -0.44 2.98 13.80
C SER A 82 -0.58 2.45 15.23
N VAL A 83 -1.60 1.61 15.47
CA VAL A 83 -1.89 1.04 16.79
C VAL A 83 -1.50 -0.44 16.83
N ASN A 84 -1.79 -1.18 15.75
CA ASN A 84 -1.76 -2.64 15.78
C ASN A 84 -0.49 -3.24 15.18
N TYR A 85 0.21 -2.56 14.28
CA TYR A 85 1.42 -3.12 13.67
C TYR A 85 2.51 -3.51 14.70
N PRO A 86 2.76 -2.75 15.78
CA PRO A 86 3.78 -3.13 16.77
C PRO A 86 3.46 -4.36 17.63
N GLY A 87 2.19 -4.80 17.72
CA GLY A 87 1.76 -5.79 18.71
C GLY A 87 0.77 -6.86 18.24
N ASP A 88 0.04 -6.64 17.14
CA ASP A 88 -0.87 -7.63 16.57
C ASP A 88 -0.13 -8.48 15.53
N ALA A 89 -0.01 -9.78 15.80
CA ALA A 89 0.72 -10.72 14.95
C ALA A 89 0.13 -10.82 13.53
N THR A 90 -1.20 -10.71 13.40
CA THR A 90 -1.88 -10.81 12.09
C THR A 90 -1.63 -9.57 11.25
N VAL A 91 -1.79 -8.37 11.84
CA VAL A 91 -1.48 -7.10 11.15
C VAL A 91 -0.02 -7.08 10.75
N LYS A 92 0.88 -7.45 11.66
CA LYS A 92 2.32 -7.48 11.37
C LYS A 92 2.65 -8.43 10.22
N ALA A 93 2.21 -9.69 10.30
CA ALA A 93 2.51 -10.68 9.27
C ALA A 93 2.00 -10.26 7.89
N ILE A 94 0.78 -9.74 7.80
CA ILE A 94 0.19 -9.28 6.54
C ILE A 94 0.95 -8.06 6.00
N VAL A 95 1.27 -7.07 6.84
CA VAL A 95 2.02 -5.88 6.43
C VAL A 95 3.41 -6.28 5.90
N ASP A 96 4.13 -7.12 6.64
CA ASP A 96 5.47 -7.57 6.25
C ASP A 96 5.41 -8.31 4.91
N ALA A 97 4.40 -9.17 4.71
CA ALA A 97 4.20 -9.91 3.47
C ALA A 97 3.82 -9.01 2.28
N LEU A 98 2.92 -8.05 2.48
CA LEU A 98 2.55 -7.07 1.46
C LEU A 98 3.78 -6.28 0.98
N GLN A 99 4.57 -5.76 1.92
CA GLN A 99 5.78 -5.00 1.57
C GLN A 99 6.83 -5.89 0.91
N THR A 100 7.02 -7.12 1.40
CA THR A 100 7.97 -8.08 0.81
C THR A 100 7.58 -8.44 -0.62
N GLU A 101 6.30 -8.70 -0.89
CA GLU A 101 5.84 -9.06 -2.24
C GLU A 101 5.93 -7.87 -3.21
N PHE A 102 5.70 -6.65 -2.73
CA PHE A 102 5.88 -5.44 -3.55
C PHE A 102 7.34 -5.24 -3.99
N GLU A 103 8.32 -5.69 -3.21
CA GLU A 103 9.74 -5.64 -3.62
C GLU A 103 10.05 -6.50 -4.85
N ASN A 104 9.19 -7.46 -5.19
CA ASN A 104 9.33 -8.27 -6.39
C ASN A 104 8.66 -7.64 -7.63
N TYR A 105 8.00 -6.49 -7.47
CA TYR A 105 7.32 -5.82 -8.58
C TYR A 105 8.32 -5.03 -9.46
N PRO A 106 8.39 -5.28 -10.79
CA PRO A 106 9.40 -4.67 -11.66
C PRO A 106 9.36 -3.13 -11.73
N HIS A 107 8.18 -2.54 -11.56
CA HIS A 107 8.00 -1.09 -11.61
C HIS A 107 8.00 -0.42 -10.24
N LYS A 108 8.36 -1.15 -9.16
CA LYS A 108 8.46 -0.57 -7.81
C LYS A 108 9.41 0.62 -7.81
N ARG A 109 9.06 1.65 -7.03
CA ARG A 109 9.91 2.81 -6.81
C ARG A 109 10.09 3.07 -5.32
N GLU A 110 9.02 3.24 -4.56
CA GLU A 110 9.08 3.43 -3.11
C GLU A 110 8.20 2.39 -2.43
N ASN A 111 8.73 1.84 -1.35
CA ASN A 111 8.08 0.88 -0.49
C ASN A 111 8.41 1.28 0.94
N PHE A 112 7.59 2.15 1.50
CA PHE A 112 7.83 2.71 2.82
C PHE A 112 6.81 2.21 3.81
N GLY A 113 7.33 1.60 4.85
CA GLY A 113 6.74 1.43 6.15
C GLY A 113 5.51 0.54 6.25
N PRO A 114 5.22 0.04 7.46
CA PRO A 114 6.04 0.12 8.68
C PRO A 114 7.12 -0.97 8.82
N PHE A 115 7.20 -1.98 7.95
CA PHE A 115 8.21 -3.06 8.03
C PHE A 115 9.62 -2.60 7.68
N PHE A 116 9.77 -2.01 6.50
CA PHE A 116 11.02 -1.41 6.06
C PHE A 116 10.75 -0.20 5.19
N LYS A 117 11.80 0.56 4.88
CA LYS A 117 11.74 1.70 3.96
C LYS A 117 12.77 1.50 2.87
N LYS A 118 12.29 1.22 1.67
CA LYS A 118 13.14 1.00 0.49
C LYS A 118 12.75 1.90 -0.66
N LYS A 119 13.75 2.32 -1.43
CA LYS A 119 13.58 3.06 -2.67
C LYS A 119 14.43 2.40 -3.74
N LEU A 120 13.80 2.00 -4.84
CA LEU A 120 14.43 1.26 -5.93
C LEU A 120 15.13 -0.04 -5.47
N GLY A 121 14.60 -0.69 -4.43
CA GLY A 121 15.16 -1.91 -3.85
C GLY A 121 16.16 -1.69 -2.71
N GLU A 122 16.68 -0.47 -2.56
CA GLU A 122 17.71 -0.15 -1.57
C GLU A 122 17.12 0.49 -0.30
N PRO A 123 17.70 0.26 0.89
CA PRO A 123 17.30 0.96 2.11
C PRO A 123 17.32 2.49 1.91
N TYR A 124 16.28 3.17 2.37
CA TYR A 124 16.13 4.62 2.20
C TYR A 124 15.72 5.30 3.50
N SER A 125 16.46 6.34 3.87
CA SER A 125 16.16 7.13 5.07
C SER A 125 15.08 8.16 4.75
N VAL A 126 13.90 7.96 5.34
CA VAL A 126 12.76 8.89 5.27
C VAL A 126 12.02 8.88 6.61
N SER A 127 11.56 10.04 7.07
CA SER A 127 10.76 10.18 8.30
C SER A 127 9.34 9.63 8.12
N GLY A 128 8.63 9.39 9.22
CA GLY A 128 7.23 8.93 9.19
C GLY A 128 7.03 7.49 8.73
N HIS A 129 5.86 7.18 8.17
CA HIS A 129 5.45 5.86 7.63
C HIS A 129 5.44 4.72 8.66
N SER A 130 5.23 5.02 9.94
CA SER A 130 4.99 3.97 10.96
C SER A 130 3.52 3.57 11.06
N ASP A 131 2.64 4.30 10.39
CA ASP A 131 1.18 4.25 10.49
C ASP A 131 0.47 3.77 9.22
N HIS A 132 1.21 3.58 8.12
CA HIS A 132 0.69 3.12 6.84
C HIS A 132 1.80 2.50 5.97
N ILE A 133 1.39 1.79 4.93
CA ILE A 133 2.24 1.36 3.81
C ILE A 133 2.09 2.36 2.67
N HIS A 134 3.21 2.90 2.19
CA HIS A 134 3.31 3.69 0.98
C HIS A 134 3.95 2.87 -0.14
N PHE A 135 3.19 2.66 -1.21
CA PHE A 135 3.70 2.06 -2.44
C PHE A 135 3.70 3.09 -3.56
N SER A 136 4.83 3.24 -4.26
CA SER A 136 4.90 4.04 -5.48
C SER A 136 5.62 3.32 -6.62
N VAL A 137 5.27 3.70 -7.84
CA VAL A 137 5.80 3.09 -9.08
C VAL A 137 6.51 4.13 -9.95
N ASN A 138 7.44 3.67 -10.78
CA ASN A 138 8.22 4.55 -11.69
C ASN A 138 7.36 5.14 -12.79
#